data_AF-A0A8J3U6Y8-F1
#
_entry.id   AF-A0A8J3U6Y8-F1
#
_cell.length_a   1.000
_cell.length_b   1.000
_cell.length_c   1.000
_cell.angle_alpha   90.00
_cell.angle_beta   90.00
_cell.angle_gamma   90.00
#
_symmetry.space_group_name_H-M   'P 1'
#
loop_
_entity.id
_entity.type
_entity.pdbx_description
1 polymer ?
#
loop_
_entity_poly.entity_id
_entity_poly.type
_entity_poly.pdbx_seq_one_letter_code
_entity_poly.pdbx_strand_id
1 'polypeptide(L)' 'MGKYSDKNVVITGGSSGMGLAVAELLVQGEARVVITGRSQRRHRTPHAP' A
#
# COMPACT_ATOMS: atom_id res chain seq x y z
N MET A 1 -12.56 -15.35 2.29
CA MET A 1 -11.87 -14.61 3.37
C MET A 1 -10.44 -14.40 2.92
N GLY A 2 -10.04 -13.16 2.65
CA GLY A 2 -8.67 -12.83 2.25
C GLY A 2 -7.67 -13.17 3.34
N LYS A 3 -6.45 -13.53 2.93
CA LYS A 3 -5.36 -14.00 3.79
C LYS A 3 -5.06 -13.09 4.98
N TYR A 4 -5.36 -11.79 4.87
CA TYR A 4 -5.06 -10.74 5.83
C TYR A 4 -6.27 -9.89 6.22
N SER A 5 -7.49 -10.36 5.95
CA SER A 5 -8.79 -9.68 6.21
C SER A 5 -8.91 -8.99 7.59
N ASP A 6 -8.39 -9.58 8.66
CA ASP A 6 -8.46 -9.03 10.02
C ASP A 6 -7.17 -8.34 10.48
N LYS A 7 -6.27 -8.00 9.56
CA LYS A 7 -4.96 -7.41 9.89
C LYS A 7 -4.91 -5.92 9.57
N ASN A 8 -4.39 -5.18 10.54
CA ASN A 8 -4.00 -3.78 10.40
C ASN A 8 -2.48 -3.73 10.21
N VAL A 9 -2.00 -3.09 9.15
CA VAL A 9 -0.58 -3.03 8.79
C VAL A 9 -0.12 -1.58 8.62
N VAL A 10 1.03 -1.24 9.19
CA VAL A 10 1.69 0.05 9.02
C VAL A 10 2.98 -0.14 8.24
N ILE A 11 3.17 0.63 7.16
CA ILE A 11 4.35 0.56 6.30
C ILE A 11 5.05 1.91 6.27
N THR A 12 6.30 1.94 6.74
CA THR A 12 7.18 3.10 6.59
C THR A 12 7.88 3.05 5.22
N GLY A 13 8.04 4.22 4.58
CA GLY A 13 8.54 4.27 3.20
C GLY A 13 7.58 3.67 2.17
N GLY A 14 6.28 3.55 2.48
CA GLY A 14 5.29 2.90 1.61
C GLY A 14 4.87 3.72 0.39
N SER A 15 5.44 4.91 0.18
CA SER A 15 5.07 5.82 -0.91
C SER A 15 5.66 5.46 -2.29
N SER A 16 6.56 4.47 -2.37
CA SER A 16 7.19 4.07 -3.65
C SER A 16 7.96 2.74 -3.54
N GLY A 17 8.36 2.19 -4.69
CA GLY A 17 9.26 1.03 -4.75
C GLY A 17 8.68 -0.20 -4.04
N MET A 18 9.52 -0.91 -3.30
CA MET A 18 9.11 -2.11 -2.56
C MET A 18 8.02 -1.83 -1.53
N GLY A 19 8.08 -0.69 -0.83
CA GLY A 19 7.08 -0.35 0.19
C GLY A 19 5.67 -0.21 -0.38
N LEU A 20 5.55 0.36 -1.58
CA LEU A 20 4.28 0.47 -2.29
C LEU A 20 3.81 -0.90 -2.83
N ALA A 21 4.72 -1.67 -3.45
CA ALA A 21 4.39 -3.00 -3.96
C ALA A 21 3.89 -3.95 -2.85
N VAL A 22 4.49 -3.88 -1.66
CA VAL A 22 4.04 -4.64 -0.49
C VAL A 22 2.67 -4.15 0.00
N ALA A 23 2.43 -2.84 -0.01
CA ALA A 23 1.12 -2.28 0.36
C ALA A 23 0.01 -2.80 -0.57
N GLU A 24 0.26 -2.83 -1.88
CA GLU A 24 -0.68 -3.34 -2.89
C GLU A 24 -1.01 -4.82 -2.66
N LEU A 25 0.01 -5.66 -2.44
CA LEU A 25 -0.19 -7.08 -2.16
C LEU A 25 -0.97 -7.34 -0.87
N LEU A 26 -0.76 -6.51 0.16
CA LEU A 26 -1.48 -6.63 1.43
C LEU A 26 -2.95 -6.23 1.29
N VAL A 27 -3.24 -5.17 0.54
CA VAL A 27 -4.61 -4.75 0.22
C VAL A 27 -5.32 -5.82 -0.61
N GLN A 28 -4.64 -6.44 -1.58
CA GLN A 28 -5.19 -7.59 -2.32
C GLN A 28 -5.51 -8.78 -1.40
N GLY A 29 -4.77 -8.94 -0.32
CA GLY A 29 -5.06 -9.92 0.73
C GLY A 29 -6.13 -9.49 1.75
N GLU A 30 -6.85 -8.39 1.48
CA GLU A 30 -7.90 -7.79 2.33
C GLU A 30 -7.39 -7.13 3.63
N ALA A 31 -6.08 -6.85 3.75
CA ALA A 31 -5.55 -6.12 4.90
C ALA A 31 -5.99 -4.64 4.91
N ARG A 32 -6.11 -4.08 6.12
CA ARG A 32 -6.20 -2.63 6.31
C ARG A 32 -4.78 -2.06 6.43
N VAL A 33 -4.36 -1.27 5.44
CA VAL A 33 -2.97 -0.79 5.33
C VAL A 33 -2.90 0.73 5.45
N VAL A 34 -1.96 1.22 6.28
CA VAL A 34 -1.57 2.62 6.34
C VAL A 34 -0.11 2.74 5.91
N ILE A 35 0.16 3.61 4.95
CA ILE A 35 1.52 3.91 4.49
C ILE A 35 1.96 5.29 4.96
N THR A 36 3.26 5.44 5.26
CA THR A 36 3.87 6.75 5.53
C THR A 36 5.16 6.94 4.73
N GLY A 37 5.49 8.19 4.41
CA GLY A 37 6.68 8.57 3.66
C GLY A 37 6.91 10.08 3.75
N ARG A 38 8.14 10.52 3.44
CA ARG A 38 8.52 11.96 3.48
C ARG A 38 7.85 12.78 2.38
N SER A 39 7.54 12.14 1.25
CA SER A 39 6.95 12.81 0.09
C SER A 39 5.48 12.41 -0.04
N GLN A 40 4.59 13.31 0.35
CA GLN A 40 3.13 13.14 0.19
C GLN A 40 2.71 13.03 -1.29
N ARG A 41 3.57 13.50 -2.21
CA ARG A 41 3.27 13.76 -3.62
C ARG A 41 3.76 12.67 -4.59
N ARG A 42 3.62 11.38 -4.23
CA ARG A 42 3.74 10.28 -5.20
C ARG A 42 2.62 9.26 -5.00
N HIS A 43 1.43 9.64 -5.45
CA HIS A 43 0.45 8.69 -5.98
C HIS A 43 0.44 8.94 -7.49
N ARG A 44 1.17 8.12 -8.25
CA ARG A 44 1.08 8.13 -9.71
C ARG A 44 0.41 6.83 -10.11
N THR A 45 -0.91 6.82 -10.08
CA THR A 45 -1.68 5.91 -10.94
C THR A 45 -1.72 6.64 -12.29
N PRO A 46 -1.05 6.16 -13.35
CA PRO A 46 -1.41 6.59 -14.68
C PRO A 46 -2.79 5.96 -14.94
N HIS A 47 -3.85 6.78 -14.89
CA HIS A 47 -5.02 6.44 -15.67
C HIS A 47 -4.56 6.42 -17.13
N ALA A 48 -4.58 5.24 -17.74
CA ALA A 48 -4.40 5.08 -19.18
C ALA A 48 -5.51 5.88 -19.91
N PRO A 49 -5.24 6.36 -21.15
CA PRO A 49 -6.16 7.22 -21.90
C PRO A 49 -7.54 6.59 -22.14
#